data_AF-A0A661P630-F1
#
_entry.id   AF-A0A661P630-F1
#
_cell.length_a   1.000
_cell.length_b   1.000
_cell.length_c   1.000
_cell.angle_alpha   90.00
_cell.angle_beta   90.00
_cell.angle_gamma   90.00
#
_symmetry.space_group_name_H-M   'P 1'
#
loop_
_entity.id
_entity.type
_entity.pdbx_description
1 polymer ?
#
loop_
_entity_poly.entity_id
_entity_poly.type
_entity_poly.pdbx_seq_one_letter_code
_entity_poly.pdbx_strand_id
1 'polypeptide(L)'
;MIMPAAVNDLVTLKIEKLVNGGDGFAHLDQLAVFVPRTAPQDVVKVRIARRKKNFARAELLEIISPSSCRVTPPCPFFLNGCGGCQWLHLDYAVQLETKTALVAESICHALKSNLVDIPAILPMSNPVHYRNKATVKCTLAGNKTLELGFFARQSHQVVDIFAQSKGACLALSQGGNRFLSECVIALQDHLSWLRQRKVTSIAVRSAHSADNVQPVRISTDLPEFIFAGRKKIVELVADQVIIHCGGRDFQVTGNSFFQT
;
A
#
# COMPACT_ATOMS: atom_id res chain seq x y z
N MET A 1 -4.85 42.09 -6.37
CA MET A 1 -3.91 41.24 -5.62
C MET A 1 -4.65 39.95 -5.28
N ILE A 2 -4.30 38.82 -5.89
CA ILE A 2 -4.98 37.54 -5.62
C ILE A 2 -4.50 37.07 -4.23
N MET A 3 -5.44 36.77 -3.33
CA MET A 3 -5.09 36.32 -1.98
C MET A 3 -4.47 34.92 -2.05
N PRO A 4 -3.38 34.65 -1.33
CA PRO A 4 -2.79 33.32 -1.31
C PRO A 4 -3.79 32.32 -0.71
N ALA A 5 -4.01 31.18 -1.39
CA ALA A 5 -4.98 30.17 -0.97
C ALA A 5 -4.83 29.78 0.53
N ALA A 6 -5.86 29.88 1.34
CA ALA A 6 -5.85 29.50 2.74
C ALA A 6 -6.19 28.02 2.96
N VAL A 7 -6.01 27.54 4.19
CA VAL A 7 -6.53 26.22 4.60
C VAL A 7 -8.05 26.26 4.51
N ASN A 8 -8.66 25.18 4.01
CA ASN A 8 -10.08 25.01 3.68
C ASN A 8 -10.57 25.70 2.41
N ASP A 9 -9.72 26.43 1.68
CA ASP A 9 -10.09 26.95 0.37
C ASP A 9 -10.44 25.82 -0.59
N LEU A 10 -11.50 26.04 -1.36
CA LEU A 10 -11.93 25.16 -2.45
C LEU A 10 -11.37 25.70 -3.76
N VAL A 11 -10.56 24.90 -4.43
CA VAL A 11 -9.89 25.29 -5.67
C VAL A 11 -10.06 24.21 -6.74
N THR A 12 -10.15 24.63 -7.99
CA THR A 12 -10.14 23.73 -9.14
C THR A 12 -8.72 23.70 -9.71
N LEU A 13 -8.15 22.51 -9.86
CA LEU A 13 -6.80 22.31 -10.36
C LEU A 13 -6.80 21.34 -11.53
N LYS A 14 -5.92 21.59 -12.49
CA LYS A 14 -5.55 20.59 -13.49
C LYS A 14 -4.26 19.93 -13.06
N ILE A 15 -4.27 18.60 -12.93
CA ILE A 15 -3.11 17.83 -12.49
C ILE A 15 -2.13 17.73 -13.65
N GLU A 16 -0.89 18.17 -13.41
CA GLU A 16 0.15 18.23 -14.44
C GLU A 16 0.84 16.88 -14.60
N LYS A 17 1.29 16.32 -13.47
CA LYS A 17 2.03 15.05 -13.41
C LYS A 17 1.88 14.39 -12.04
N LEU A 18 2.47 13.21 -11.90
CA LEU A 18 2.64 12.55 -10.61
C LEU A 18 4.05 12.81 -10.08
N VAL A 19 4.18 12.89 -8.76
CA VAL A 19 5.47 12.96 -8.08
C VAL A 19 5.80 11.64 -7.40
N ASN A 20 7.04 11.51 -6.93
CA ASN A 20 7.45 10.37 -6.11
C ASN A 20 6.48 10.19 -4.92
N GLY A 21 6.00 8.97 -4.70
CA GLY A 21 4.96 8.65 -3.72
C GLY A 21 3.51 8.70 -4.25
N GLY A 22 3.31 9.12 -5.51
CA GLY A 22 2.05 8.95 -6.24
C GLY A 22 0.99 10.03 -6.05
N ASP A 23 1.34 11.14 -5.42
CA ASP A 23 0.45 12.30 -5.41
C ASP A 23 0.50 12.98 -6.78
N GLY A 24 -0.65 13.44 -7.25
CA GLY A 24 -0.70 14.37 -8.37
C GLY A 24 -0.19 15.73 -7.94
N PHE A 25 0.42 16.41 -8.88
CA PHE A 25 1.05 17.71 -8.70
C PHE A 25 0.42 18.71 -9.66
N ALA A 26 0.10 19.88 -9.13
CA ALA A 26 -0.39 21.01 -9.89
C ALA A 26 0.16 22.31 -9.28
N HIS A 27 0.33 23.32 -10.11
CA HIS A 27 0.57 24.67 -9.64
C HIS A 27 -0.73 25.44 -9.43
N LEU A 28 -0.84 26.11 -8.28
CA LEU A 28 -1.81 27.17 -8.04
C LEU A 28 -1.03 28.48 -7.89
N ASP A 29 -0.95 29.26 -8.96
CA ASP A 29 -0.03 30.39 -9.09
C ASP A 29 1.43 29.97 -8.83
N GLN A 30 2.02 30.45 -7.73
CA GLN A 30 3.38 30.08 -7.30
C GLN A 30 3.41 28.94 -6.26
N LEU A 31 2.26 28.37 -5.91
CA LEU A 31 2.14 27.34 -4.88
C LEU A 31 2.11 25.95 -5.51
N ALA A 32 3.04 25.08 -5.11
CA ALA A 32 2.97 23.66 -5.42
C ALA A 32 1.84 22.99 -4.63
N VAL A 33 0.91 22.31 -5.31
CA VAL A 33 -0.19 21.59 -4.66
C VAL A 33 -0.11 20.11 -4.95
N PHE A 34 -0.08 19.29 -3.88
CA PHE A 34 -0.08 17.85 -3.96
C PHE A 34 -1.47 17.29 -3.65
N VAL A 35 -2.00 16.46 -4.54
CA VAL A 35 -3.35 15.92 -4.47
C VAL A 35 -3.32 14.38 -4.59
N PRO A 36 -3.68 13.63 -3.55
CA PRO A 36 -3.66 12.17 -3.60
C PRO A 36 -4.74 11.63 -4.56
N ARG A 37 -4.51 10.42 -5.09
CA ARG A 37 -5.47 9.65 -5.92
C ARG A 37 -5.93 10.35 -7.20
N THR A 38 -5.10 11.24 -7.71
CA THR A 38 -5.30 11.90 -8.99
C THR A 38 -4.36 11.32 -10.05
N ALA A 39 -4.65 11.61 -11.30
CA ALA A 39 -3.90 11.18 -12.47
C ALA A 39 -3.48 12.42 -13.28
N PRO A 40 -2.39 12.35 -14.05
CA PRO A 40 -2.03 13.43 -14.97
C PRO A 40 -3.20 13.78 -15.89
N GLN A 41 -3.43 15.07 -16.12
CA GLN A 41 -4.55 15.65 -16.88
C GLN A 41 -5.94 15.57 -16.23
N ASP A 42 -6.10 15.04 -15.02
CA ASP A 42 -7.36 15.22 -14.30
C ASP A 42 -7.65 16.72 -14.08
N VAL A 43 -8.91 17.12 -14.19
CA VAL A 43 -9.42 18.37 -13.63
C VAL A 43 -10.20 18.04 -12.37
N VAL A 44 -9.77 18.58 -11.24
CA VAL A 44 -10.26 18.20 -9.90
C VAL A 44 -10.68 19.40 -9.09
N LYS A 45 -11.74 19.22 -8.29
CA LYS A 45 -12.07 20.11 -7.18
C LYS A 45 -11.42 19.58 -5.92
N VAL A 46 -10.65 20.43 -5.25
CA VAL A 46 -9.91 20.05 -4.04
C VAL A 46 -10.11 21.05 -2.93
N ARG A 47 -9.92 20.59 -1.69
CA ARG A 47 -9.87 21.44 -0.50
C ARG A 47 -8.44 21.51 0.02
N ILE A 48 -7.90 22.70 0.23
CA ILE A 48 -6.55 22.85 0.82
C ILE A 48 -6.59 22.33 2.27
N ALA A 49 -5.97 21.17 2.52
CA ALA A 49 -5.99 20.52 3.83
C ALA A 49 -4.84 20.99 4.73
N ARG A 50 -3.67 21.26 4.15
CA ARG A 50 -2.50 21.84 4.84
C ARG A 50 -1.75 22.79 3.92
N ARG A 51 -1.32 23.93 4.47
CA ARG A 51 -0.48 24.91 3.77
C ARG A 51 0.86 25.10 4.47
N LYS A 52 1.91 25.20 3.66
CA LYS A 52 3.25 25.66 4.03
C LYS A 52 3.64 26.82 3.10
N LYS A 53 4.81 27.40 3.31
CA LYS A 53 5.28 28.60 2.57
C LYS A 53 5.21 28.42 1.04
N ASN A 54 5.75 27.30 0.55
CA ASN A 54 5.93 27.06 -0.89
C ASN A 54 5.06 25.90 -1.43
N PHE A 55 4.35 25.19 -0.56
CA PHE A 55 3.51 24.08 -1.00
C PHE A 55 2.27 23.88 -0.12
N ALA A 56 1.28 23.21 -0.68
CA ALA A 56 0.10 22.74 0.02
C ALA A 56 -0.17 21.27 -0.28
N ARG A 57 -0.87 20.61 0.64
CA ARG A 57 -1.52 19.32 0.40
C ARG A 57 -3.01 19.54 0.39
N ALA A 58 -3.68 19.00 -0.62
CA ALA A 58 -5.11 19.12 -0.77
C ALA A 58 -5.80 17.77 -0.62
N GLU A 59 -7.03 17.80 -0.16
CA GLU A 59 -7.96 16.68 -0.20
C GLU A 59 -8.72 16.73 -1.52
N LEU A 60 -8.74 15.61 -2.25
CA LEU A 60 -9.57 15.45 -3.43
C LEU A 60 -11.04 15.37 -3.01
N LEU A 61 -11.86 16.30 -3.49
CA LEU A 61 -13.31 16.27 -3.26
C LEU A 61 -14.05 15.65 -4.43
N GLU A 62 -13.65 16.02 -5.65
CA GLU A 62 -14.35 15.63 -6.88
C GLU A 62 -13.39 15.62 -8.06
N ILE A 63 -13.56 14.66 -8.96
CA ILE A 63 -12.93 14.67 -10.28
C ILE A 63 -13.96 15.21 -11.27
N ILE A 64 -13.76 16.45 -11.70
CA ILE A 64 -14.66 17.15 -12.64
C ILE A 64 -14.50 16.58 -14.05
N SER A 65 -13.25 16.35 -14.46
CA SER A 65 -12.93 15.74 -15.74
C SER A 65 -11.83 14.69 -15.53
N PRO A 66 -12.15 13.39 -15.61
CA PRO A 66 -11.16 12.34 -15.42
C PRO A 66 -10.22 12.24 -16.63
N SER A 67 -8.95 12.00 -16.36
CA SER A 67 -7.97 11.70 -17.41
C SER A 67 -8.27 10.38 -18.13
N SER A 68 -7.88 10.29 -19.40
CA SER A 68 -7.98 9.07 -20.21
C SER A 68 -7.06 7.94 -19.73
N CYS A 69 -6.02 8.25 -18.95
CA CYS A 69 -5.12 7.24 -18.38
C CYS A 69 -5.66 6.55 -17.12
N ARG A 70 -6.87 6.91 -16.67
CA ARG A 70 -7.49 6.28 -15.50
C ARG A 70 -8.06 4.91 -15.85
N VAL A 71 -7.97 4.01 -14.89
CA VAL A 71 -8.71 2.74 -14.89
C VAL A 71 -9.51 2.62 -13.60
N THR A 72 -10.60 1.86 -13.63
CA THR A 72 -11.30 1.48 -12.40
C THR A 72 -10.36 0.60 -11.57
N PRO A 73 -10.02 1.00 -10.32
CA PRO A 73 -9.13 0.21 -9.50
C PRO A 73 -9.68 -1.21 -9.28
N PRO A 74 -8.92 -2.27 -9.58
CA PRO A 74 -9.37 -3.65 -9.42
C PRO A 74 -9.51 -4.08 -7.93
N CYS A 75 -8.99 -3.27 -7.00
CA CYS A 75 -9.02 -3.54 -5.57
C CYS A 75 -10.09 -2.68 -4.87
N PRO A 76 -11.17 -3.27 -4.32
CA PRO A 76 -12.22 -2.50 -3.64
C PRO A 76 -11.69 -1.81 -2.38
N PHE A 77 -10.69 -2.38 -1.72
CA PHE A 77 -10.07 -1.77 -0.53
C PHE A 77 -9.31 -0.49 -0.87
N PHE A 78 -8.75 -0.40 -2.08
CA PHE A 78 -8.17 0.85 -2.55
C PHE A 78 -9.24 1.94 -2.61
N LEU A 79 -10.42 1.64 -3.18
CA LEU A 79 -11.54 2.59 -3.17
C LEU A 79 -11.94 2.99 -1.74
N ASN A 80 -11.97 2.04 -0.80
CA ASN A 80 -12.28 2.26 0.62
C ASN A 80 -11.18 2.95 1.44
N GLY A 81 -10.13 3.47 0.82
CA GLY A 81 -9.12 4.28 1.50
C GLY A 81 -7.82 3.57 1.88
N CYS A 82 -7.68 2.26 1.59
CA CYS A 82 -6.48 1.48 1.91
C CYS A 82 -5.21 2.17 1.36
N GLY A 83 -4.21 2.35 2.22
CA GLY A 83 -2.93 2.99 1.88
C GLY A 83 -1.89 2.06 1.27
N GLY A 84 -2.20 0.78 1.07
CA GLY A 84 -1.23 -0.24 0.64
C GLY A 84 -0.77 -0.11 -0.81
N CYS A 85 -1.63 0.39 -1.71
CA CYS A 85 -1.29 0.66 -3.11
C CYS A 85 -1.49 2.14 -3.42
N GLN A 86 -0.66 2.70 -4.31
CA GLN A 86 -0.68 4.13 -4.62
C GLN A 86 -1.39 4.45 -5.94
N TRP A 87 -1.21 3.61 -6.97
CA TRP A 87 -1.50 3.96 -8.37
C TRP A 87 -2.53 3.05 -9.06
N LEU A 88 -3.33 2.30 -8.30
CA LEU A 88 -4.28 1.33 -8.90
C LEU A 88 -5.37 1.98 -9.77
N HIS A 89 -5.52 3.31 -9.72
CA HIS A 89 -6.39 4.09 -10.58
C HIS A 89 -5.76 4.49 -11.92
N LEU A 90 -4.51 4.09 -12.20
CA LEU A 90 -3.79 4.37 -13.44
C LEU A 90 -3.62 3.10 -14.26
N ASP A 91 -3.73 3.23 -15.58
CA ASP A 91 -3.33 2.19 -16.52
C ASP A 91 -1.87 1.76 -16.27
N TYR A 92 -1.60 0.46 -16.38
CA TYR A 92 -0.29 -0.09 -16.03
C TYR A 92 0.84 0.44 -16.93
N ALA A 93 0.59 0.68 -18.22
CA ALA A 93 1.59 1.27 -19.10
C ALA A 93 1.96 2.68 -18.63
N VAL A 94 0.97 3.48 -18.23
CA VAL A 94 1.17 4.83 -17.69
C VAL A 94 1.92 4.79 -16.35
N GLN A 95 1.74 3.74 -15.53
CA GLN A 95 2.55 3.55 -14.34
C GLN A 95 4.04 3.33 -14.68
N LEU A 96 4.35 2.58 -15.74
CA LEU A 96 5.73 2.33 -16.18
C LEU A 96 6.37 3.60 -16.75
N GLU A 97 5.65 4.31 -17.62
CA GLU A 97 6.09 5.59 -18.18
C GLU A 97 6.36 6.62 -17.08
N THR A 98 5.43 6.75 -16.13
CA THR A 98 5.57 7.67 -14.99
C THR A 98 6.80 7.34 -14.16
N LYS A 99 7.04 6.06 -13.82
CA LYS A 99 8.23 5.65 -13.07
C LYS A 99 9.52 5.96 -13.83
N THR A 100 9.53 5.72 -15.13
CA THR A 100 10.67 6.02 -16.01
C THR A 100 10.97 7.52 -15.99
N ALA A 101 9.94 8.36 -16.14
CA ALA A 101 10.05 9.81 -16.06
C ALA A 101 10.56 10.28 -14.68
N LEU A 102 10.06 9.71 -13.58
CA LEU A 102 10.52 10.06 -12.23
C LEU A 102 12.00 9.74 -12.02
N VAL A 103 12.49 8.62 -12.55
CA VAL A 103 13.91 8.26 -12.50
C VAL A 103 14.75 9.24 -13.33
N ALA A 104 14.31 9.54 -14.56
CA ALA A 104 14.97 10.50 -15.43
C ALA A 104 15.05 11.89 -14.78
N GLU A 105 13.93 12.41 -14.26
CA GLU A 105 13.87 13.69 -13.55
C GLU A 105 14.83 13.72 -12.36
N SER A 106 14.89 12.64 -11.58
CA SER A 106 15.76 12.54 -10.41
C SER A 106 17.24 12.56 -10.79
N ILE A 107 17.63 11.86 -11.86
CA ILE A 107 19.03 11.81 -12.32
C ILE A 107 19.42 13.13 -13.00
N CYS A 108 18.58 13.67 -13.87
CA CYS A 108 18.79 14.99 -14.48
C CYS A 108 19.02 16.07 -13.41
N HIS A 109 18.17 16.09 -12.38
CA HIS A 109 18.32 17.00 -11.25
C HIS A 109 19.63 16.78 -10.48
N ALA A 110 19.96 15.53 -10.16
CA ALA A 110 21.19 15.21 -9.41
C ALA A 110 22.47 15.58 -10.19
N LEU A 111 22.48 15.35 -11.50
CA LEU A 111 23.63 15.61 -12.37
C LEU A 111 23.66 17.04 -12.92
N LYS A 112 22.61 17.85 -12.69
CA LYS A 112 22.39 19.15 -13.36
C LYS A 112 22.51 19.03 -14.88
N SER A 113 22.01 17.92 -15.42
CA SER A 113 22.00 17.61 -16.85
C SER A 113 20.56 17.65 -17.37
N ASN A 114 20.40 17.94 -18.65
CA ASN A 114 19.10 17.99 -19.32
C ASN A 114 18.79 16.72 -20.11
N LEU A 115 19.74 15.78 -20.22
CA LEU A 115 19.61 14.58 -21.03
C LEU A 115 20.18 13.38 -20.26
N VAL A 116 19.30 12.43 -19.97
CA VAL A 116 19.66 11.10 -19.48
C VAL A 116 18.75 10.13 -20.20
N ASP A 117 19.35 9.22 -20.97
CA ASP A 117 18.62 8.12 -21.57
C ASP A 117 18.36 7.07 -20.49
N ILE A 118 17.08 6.82 -20.21
CA ILE A 118 16.64 5.82 -19.22
C ILE A 118 15.98 4.67 -19.97
N PRO A 119 16.55 3.46 -19.91
CA PRO A 119 15.91 2.28 -20.48
C PRO A 119 14.50 2.08 -19.93
N ALA A 120 13.59 1.58 -20.78
CA ALA A 120 12.25 1.24 -20.36
C ALA A 120 12.26 0.23 -19.19
N ILE A 121 11.37 0.45 -18.22
CA ILE A 121 11.23 -0.46 -17.08
C ILE A 121 10.73 -1.81 -17.56
N LEU A 122 11.39 -2.89 -17.12
CA LEU A 122 10.94 -4.26 -17.36
C LEU A 122 9.56 -4.48 -16.69
N PRO A 123 8.50 -4.75 -17.47
CA PRO A 123 7.16 -4.91 -16.93
C PRO A 123 6.99 -6.27 -16.25
N MET A 124 6.05 -6.35 -15.31
CA MET A 124 5.52 -7.62 -14.82
C MET A 124 4.37 -8.05 -15.74
N SER A 125 4.38 -9.31 -16.18
CA SER A 125 3.31 -9.86 -17.04
C SER A 125 1.95 -9.89 -16.35
N ASN A 126 1.93 -10.14 -15.04
CA ASN A 126 0.71 -10.13 -14.22
C ASN A 126 0.93 -9.30 -12.95
N PRO A 127 0.58 -7.99 -12.91
CA PRO A 127 0.96 -7.05 -11.84
C PRO A 127 0.13 -7.19 -10.55
N VAL A 128 -0.24 -8.41 -10.18
CA VAL A 128 -1.00 -8.77 -8.98
C VAL A 128 -0.40 -10.01 -8.32
N HIS A 129 -0.72 -10.24 -7.05
CA HIS A 129 -0.26 -11.39 -6.26
C HIS A 129 1.26 -11.59 -6.19
N TYR A 130 2.03 -10.54 -6.48
CA TYR A 130 3.50 -10.59 -6.49
C TYR A 130 4.10 -10.58 -5.09
N ARG A 131 3.41 -10.00 -4.10
CA ARG A 131 3.98 -9.71 -2.81
C ARG A 131 4.06 -10.98 -1.95
N ASN A 132 5.27 -11.39 -1.59
CA ASN A 132 5.55 -12.58 -0.81
C ASN A 132 5.67 -12.30 0.71
N LYS A 133 5.68 -11.04 1.15
CA LYS A 133 5.68 -10.64 2.56
C LYS A 133 4.76 -9.46 2.82
N ALA A 134 3.90 -9.55 3.82
CA ALA A 134 3.07 -8.43 4.29
C ALA A 134 3.12 -8.33 5.80
N THR A 135 3.03 -7.10 6.31
CA THR A 135 2.76 -6.83 7.72
C THR A 135 1.47 -6.04 7.80
N VAL A 136 0.42 -6.69 8.31
CA VAL A 136 -0.92 -6.14 8.43
C VAL A 136 -1.15 -5.71 9.88
N LYS A 137 -1.95 -4.66 10.05
CA LYS A 137 -2.30 -4.08 11.33
C LYS A 137 -3.52 -4.79 11.90
N CYS A 138 -3.44 -5.04 13.21
CA CYS A 138 -4.42 -5.74 13.99
C CYS A 138 -5.06 -4.75 14.97
N THR A 139 -6.39 -4.61 14.92
CA THR A 139 -7.16 -3.79 15.85
C THR A 139 -8.48 -4.47 16.22
N LEU A 140 -9.16 -3.96 17.25
CA LEU A 140 -10.47 -4.47 17.68
C LEU A 140 -11.54 -3.39 17.53
N ALA A 141 -12.41 -3.53 16.53
CA ALA A 141 -13.58 -2.67 16.40
C ALA A 141 -14.59 -2.95 17.53
N GLY A 142 -14.97 -1.89 18.25
CA GLY A 142 -15.91 -1.97 19.37
C GLY A 142 -15.48 -2.96 20.46
N ASN A 143 -14.18 -3.26 20.56
CA ASN A 143 -13.62 -4.32 21.41
C ASN A 143 -14.19 -5.73 21.17
N LYS A 144 -14.87 -6.01 20.05
CA LYS A 144 -15.54 -7.30 19.83
C LYS A 144 -15.18 -7.96 18.50
N THR A 145 -14.87 -7.17 17.49
CA THR A 145 -14.60 -7.67 16.15
C THR A 145 -13.13 -7.44 15.83
N LEU A 146 -12.41 -8.50 15.48
CA LEU A 146 -11.04 -8.38 15.00
C LEU A 146 -11.07 -7.74 13.61
N GLU A 147 -10.28 -6.70 13.41
CA GLU A 147 -10.03 -6.10 12.11
C GLU A 147 -8.56 -6.29 11.74
N LEU A 148 -8.34 -6.76 10.52
CA LEU A 148 -7.00 -7.06 10.03
C LEU A 148 -6.83 -6.50 8.62
N GLY A 149 -5.83 -5.64 8.43
CA GLY A 149 -5.58 -5.04 7.13
C GLY A 149 -4.46 -4.02 7.14
N PHE A 150 -4.57 -2.97 6.32
CA PHE A 150 -3.56 -1.92 6.25
C PHE A 150 -4.13 -0.61 6.75
N PHE A 151 -3.26 0.32 7.14
CA PHE A 151 -3.72 1.66 7.45
C PHE A 151 -4.31 2.35 6.21
N ALA A 152 -5.35 3.14 6.43
CA ALA A 152 -5.84 4.09 5.45
C ALA A 152 -4.74 5.13 5.12
N ARG A 153 -4.81 5.70 3.92
CA ARG A 153 -3.78 6.66 3.46
C ARG A 153 -3.64 7.82 4.45
N GLN A 154 -2.41 8.05 4.92
CA GLN A 154 -2.07 9.15 5.86
C GLN A 154 -2.88 9.12 7.17
N SER A 155 -3.28 7.94 7.63
CA SER A 155 -4.05 7.73 8.86
C SER A 155 -3.50 6.52 9.64
N HIS A 156 -3.91 6.38 10.91
CA HIS A 156 -3.71 5.16 11.71
C HIS A 156 -4.98 4.30 11.80
N GLN A 157 -6.04 4.69 11.08
CA GLN A 157 -7.24 3.87 10.96
C GLN A 157 -6.95 2.63 10.11
N VAL A 158 -7.29 1.45 10.62
CA VAL A 158 -7.16 0.20 9.88
C VAL A 158 -8.32 0.09 8.89
N VAL A 159 -8.00 -0.20 7.63
CA VAL A 159 -8.96 -0.68 6.64
C VAL A 159 -8.96 -2.18 6.73
N ASP A 160 -10.04 -2.75 7.26
CA ASP A 160 -10.21 -4.20 7.35
C ASP A 160 -10.27 -4.83 5.96
N ILE A 161 -9.44 -5.84 5.75
CA ILE A 161 -9.30 -6.58 4.50
C ILE A 161 -9.69 -8.03 4.68
N PHE A 162 -9.33 -8.64 5.82
CA PHE A 162 -9.37 -10.10 5.98
C PHE A 162 -10.52 -10.59 6.87
N ALA A 163 -11.13 -9.74 7.71
CA ALA A 163 -11.98 -10.24 8.80
C ALA A 163 -13.43 -10.61 8.41
N GLN A 164 -13.99 -10.00 7.38
CA GLN A 164 -15.45 -10.06 7.13
C GLN A 164 -15.82 -10.54 5.71
N SER A 165 -15.11 -11.53 5.17
CA SER A 165 -15.34 -12.04 3.79
C SER A 165 -15.20 -10.95 2.71
N LYS A 166 -14.55 -9.82 3.03
CA LYS A 166 -14.52 -8.60 2.19
C LYS A 166 -13.52 -8.63 1.03
N GLY A 167 -12.78 -9.72 0.84
CA GLY A 167 -11.93 -9.93 -0.33
C GLY A 167 -10.46 -10.23 0.02
N ALA A 168 -9.62 -10.28 -1.00
CA ALA A 168 -8.18 -10.55 -0.88
C ALA A 168 -7.38 -9.29 -1.21
N CYS A 169 -6.24 -9.07 -0.53
CA CYS A 169 -5.28 -8.06 -0.93
C CYS A 169 -4.70 -8.43 -2.29
N LEU A 170 -4.98 -7.60 -3.30
CA LEU A 170 -4.59 -7.85 -4.69
C LEU A 170 -3.07 -7.96 -4.88
N ALA A 171 -2.27 -7.26 -4.07
CA ALA A 171 -0.82 -7.34 -4.16
C ALA A 171 -0.27 -8.61 -3.48
N LEU A 172 -0.90 -9.08 -2.41
CA LEU A 172 -0.43 -10.22 -1.63
C LEU A 172 -0.64 -11.52 -2.40
N SER A 173 0.31 -12.45 -2.28
CA SER A 173 0.17 -13.80 -2.81
C SER A 173 -1.13 -14.47 -2.34
N GLN A 174 -1.66 -15.39 -3.14
CA GLN A 174 -2.88 -16.12 -2.78
C GLN A 174 -2.71 -16.88 -1.46
N GLY A 175 -1.56 -17.50 -1.25
CA GLY A 175 -1.22 -18.18 0.00
C GLY A 175 -1.20 -17.25 1.22
N GLY A 176 -0.59 -16.05 1.08
CA GLY A 176 -0.60 -15.05 2.13
C GLY A 176 -2.01 -14.54 2.45
N ASN A 177 -2.85 -14.32 1.43
CA ASN A 177 -4.25 -13.94 1.63
C ASN A 177 -5.03 -15.01 2.40
N ARG A 178 -4.93 -16.28 1.97
CA ARG A 178 -5.58 -17.42 2.64
C ARG A 178 -5.17 -17.50 4.10
N PHE A 179 -3.87 -17.44 4.38
CA PHE A 179 -3.34 -17.52 5.74
C PHE A 179 -3.87 -16.40 6.64
N LEU A 180 -3.90 -15.15 6.16
CA LEU A 180 -4.41 -14.03 6.96
C LEU A 180 -5.92 -14.12 7.22
N SER A 181 -6.70 -14.60 6.25
CA SER A 181 -8.12 -14.88 6.48
C SER A 181 -8.35 -15.97 7.53
N GLU A 182 -7.56 -17.04 7.50
CA GLU A 182 -7.61 -18.10 8.52
C GLU A 182 -7.17 -17.59 9.90
N CYS A 183 -6.16 -16.70 9.95
CA CYS A 183 -5.73 -16.05 11.18
C CYS A 183 -6.86 -15.24 11.82
N VAL A 184 -7.66 -14.51 11.04
CA VAL A 184 -8.79 -13.77 11.62
C VAL A 184 -9.78 -14.72 12.29
N ILE A 185 -10.18 -15.79 11.59
CA ILE A 185 -11.13 -16.78 12.12
C ILE A 185 -10.62 -17.37 13.43
N ALA A 186 -9.36 -17.79 13.47
CA ALA A 186 -8.77 -18.40 14.66
C ALA A 186 -8.62 -17.40 15.81
N LEU A 187 -8.14 -16.18 15.53
CA LEU A 187 -7.87 -15.18 16.56
C LEU A 187 -9.14 -14.51 17.10
N GLN A 188 -10.26 -14.58 16.38
CA GLN A 188 -11.54 -14.04 16.81
C GLN A 188 -12.03 -14.68 18.13
N ASP A 189 -11.66 -15.93 18.40
CA ASP A 189 -11.96 -16.64 19.66
C ASP A 189 -10.92 -16.34 20.78
N HIS A 190 -9.86 -15.60 20.47
CA HIS A 190 -8.72 -15.32 21.35
C HIS A 190 -8.47 -13.82 21.57
N LEU A 191 -9.52 -12.99 21.58
CA LEU A 191 -9.37 -11.54 21.74
C LEU A 191 -8.73 -11.12 23.08
N SER A 192 -8.99 -11.85 24.16
CA SER A 192 -8.36 -11.59 25.47
C SER A 192 -6.83 -11.73 25.40
N TRP A 193 -6.37 -12.79 24.73
CA TRP A 193 -4.95 -13.04 24.48
C TRP A 193 -4.33 -11.90 23.66
N LEU A 194 -4.98 -11.47 22.57
CA LEU A 194 -4.50 -10.34 21.76
C LEU A 194 -4.32 -9.06 22.57
N ARG A 195 -5.28 -8.74 23.46
CA ARG A 195 -5.22 -7.55 24.32
C ARG A 195 -4.10 -7.65 25.35
N GLN A 196 -4.00 -8.77 26.06
CA GLN A 196 -2.99 -8.98 27.09
C GLN A 196 -1.57 -8.86 26.53
N ARG A 197 -1.35 -9.36 25.31
CA ARG A 197 -0.06 -9.31 24.62
C ARG A 197 0.14 -8.05 23.75
N LYS A 198 -0.83 -7.11 23.75
CA LYS A 198 -0.79 -5.86 22.98
C LYS A 198 -0.45 -6.08 21.50
N VAL A 199 -1.08 -7.06 20.85
CA VAL A 199 -0.78 -7.38 19.45
C VAL A 199 -1.25 -6.24 18.53
N THR A 200 -0.31 -5.60 17.85
CA THR A 200 -0.59 -4.47 16.94
C THR A 200 -0.46 -4.83 15.46
N SER A 201 0.20 -5.96 15.14
CA SER A 201 0.38 -6.40 13.76
C SER A 201 0.63 -7.88 13.61
N ILE A 202 0.37 -8.39 12.41
CA ILE A 202 0.66 -9.77 11.99
C ILE A 202 1.49 -9.68 10.71
N ALA A 203 2.63 -10.38 10.67
CA ALA A 203 3.42 -10.51 9.46
C ALA A 203 3.27 -11.93 8.87
N VAL A 204 3.10 -11.97 7.55
CA VAL A 204 3.11 -13.22 6.79
C VAL A 204 4.20 -13.10 5.75
N ARG A 205 4.87 -14.21 5.49
CA ARG A 205 5.65 -14.39 4.27
C ARG A 205 5.29 -15.75 3.68
N SER A 206 5.43 -15.89 2.38
CA SER A 206 5.16 -17.14 1.65
C SER A 206 6.29 -17.37 0.65
N ALA A 207 6.56 -18.63 0.32
CA ALA A 207 7.36 -18.93 -0.86
C ALA A 207 6.52 -18.59 -2.12
N HIS A 208 7.19 -18.20 -3.22
CA HIS A 208 6.51 -17.91 -4.48
C HIS A 208 5.85 -19.16 -5.11
N SER A 209 6.29 -20.37 -4.76
CA SER A 209 5.64 -21.62 -5.17
C SER A 209 4.31 -21.76 -4.44
N ALA A 210 3.21 -21.79 -5.21
CA ALA A 210 1.83 -21.64 -4.77
C ALA A 210 1.35 -22.61 -3.65
N ASP A 211 2.08 -23.70 -3.39
CA ASP A 211 1.64 -24.75 -2.48
C ASP A 211 2.35 -24.77 -1.12
N ASN A 212 3.47 -24.05 -0.95
CA ASN A 212 4.20 -23.98 0.32
C ASN A 212 4.10 -22.61 0.98
N VAL A 213 3.00 -22.39 1.71
CA VAL A 213 2.83 -21.22 2.59
C VAL A 213 3.38 -21.57 3.96
N GLN A 214 4.59 -21.12 4.26
CA GLN A 214 5.13 -21.21 5.61
C GLN A 214 4.93 -19.85 6.29
N PRO A 215 4.11 -19.78 7.36
CA PRO A 215 3.89 -18.54 8.07
C PRO A 215 5.16 -18.11 8.77
N VAL A 216 5.37 -16.79 8.80
CA VAL A 216 6.68 -16.26 9.12
C VAL A 216 6.70 -15.53 10.45
N ARG A 217 5.73 -14.67 10.80
CA ARG A 217 5.73 -14.04 12.14
C ARG A 217 4.47 -13.27 12.50
N ILE A 218 3.75 -13.57 13.58
CA ILE A 218 2.84 -12.57 14.17
C ILE A 218 3.70 -11.56 14.96
N SER A 219 3.83 -10.32 14.47
CA SER A 219 4.61 -9.26 15.15
C SER A 219 3.85 -8.73 16.36
N THR A 220 4.01 -9.41 17.49
CA THR A 220 3.70 -8.88 18.82
C THR A 220 4.93 -8.18 19.41
N ASP A 221 4.75 -7.40 20.48
CA ASP A 221 5.88 -6.89 21.30
C ASP A 221 6.63 -8.03 22.03
N LEU A 222 6.20 -9.28 21.85
CA LEU A 222 6.81 -10.48 22.40
C LEU A 222 7.46 -11.32 21.30
N PRO A 223 8.57 -12.01 21.61
CA PRO A 223 9.27 -12.88 20.67
C PRO A 223 8.54 -14.19 20.34
N GLU A 224 7.30 -14.37 20.79
CA GLU A 224 6.61 -15.66 20.74
C GLU A 224 5.77 -15.85 19.47
N PHE A 225 5.98 -17.03 18.92
CA PHE A 225 5.51 -17.55 17.66
C PHE A 225 4.07 -18.06 17.73
N ILE A 226 3.19 -17.70 16.80
CA ILE A 226 1.87 -18.33 16.70
C ILE A 226 1.51 -18.70 15.26
N PHE A 227 1.26 -19.99 15.06
CA PHE A 227 0.48 -20.56 13.96
C PHE A 227 -1.00 -20.54 14.33
N ALA A 228 -1.84 -20.03 13.44
CA ALA A 228 -3.29 -20.12 13.52
C ALA A 228 -3.81 -21.11 12.47
N GLY A 229 -3.59 -22.40 12.71
CA GLY A 229 -4.27 -23.47 11.98
C GLY A 229 -5.59 -23.82 12.65
N ARG A 230 -6.63 -24.11 11.85
CA ARG A 230 -8.01 -24.53 12.23
C ARG A 230 -8.26 -24.59 13.75
N LYS A 231 -8.50 -23.41 14.36
CA LYS A 231 -8.95 -23.20 15.76
C LYS A 231 -7.93 -23.39 16.90
N LYS A 232 -6.62 -23.39 16.65
CA LYS A 232 -5.62 -23.41 17.74
C LYS A 232 -4.51 -22.40 17.52
N ILE A 233 -4.14 -21.72 18.60
CA ILE A 233 -2.89 -20.97 18.75
C ILE A 233 -1.79 -21.98 19.10
N VAL A 234 -0.79 -22.15 18.23
CA VAL A 234 0.33 -23.09 18.43
C VAL A 234 1.66 -22.37 18.25
N GLU A 235 2.68 -22.70 19.05
CA GLU A 235 4.05 -22.19 18.93
C GLU A 235 4.66 -22.56 17.55
N LEU A 236 5.35 -21.64 16.84
CA LEU A 236 6.01 -21.98 15.57
C LEU A 236 7.17 -22.92 15.86
N VAL A 237 7.17 -24.05 15.14
CA VAL A 237 8.23 -25.06 15.18
C VAL A 237 9.47 -24.60 14.37
N ALA A 238 9.34 -23.61 13.47
CA ALA A 238 10.44 -23.01 12.72
C ALA A 238 10.09 -21.62 12.17
N ASP A 239 11.02 -20.65 12.26
CA ASP A 239 10.93 -19.30 11.66
C ASP A 239 11.79 -19.23 10.39
N GLN A 240 11.50 -20.08 9.42
CA GLN A 240 12.23 -20.07 8.15
C GLN A 240 11.35 -20.54 7.01
N VAL A 241 11.55 -19.91 5.84
CA VAL A 241 10.96 -20.30 4.56
C VAL A 241 12.04 -20.50 3.53
N ILE A 242 11.95 -21.59 2.78
CA ILE A 242 12.81 -21.78 1.60
C ILE A 242 12.20 -21.05 0.41
N ILE A 243 12.92 -20.09 -0.14
CA ILE A 243 12.54 -19.37 -1.36
C ILE A 243 13.49 -19.77 -2.47
N HIS A 244 12.95 -20.34 -3.55
CA HIS A 244 13.71 -20.64 -4.76
C HIS A 244 13.77 -19.39 -5.65
N CYS A 245 14.98 -18.93 -5.98
CA CYS A 245 15.19 -17.78 -6.86
C CYS A 245 16.50 -17.94 -7.63
N GLY A 246 16.47 -17.70 -8.95
CA GLY A 246 17.68 -17.78 -9.79
C GLY A 246 18.40 -19.12 -9.73
N GLY A 247 17.66 -20.24 -9.62
CA GLY A 247 18.22 -21.59 -9.54
C GLY A 247 18.85 -21.94 -8.19
N ARG A 248 18.61 -21.14 -7.14
CA ARG A 248 19.14 -21.36 -5.78
C ARG A 248 18.04 -21.32 -4.74
N ASP A 249 18.26 -22.07 -3.67
CA ASP A 249 17.38 -22.07 -2.50
C ASP A 249 17.94 -21.14 -1.43
N PHE A 250 17.07 -20.27 -0.91
CA PHE A 250 17.39 -19.33 0.14
C PHE A 250 16.57 -19.64 1.38
N GLN A 251 17.23 -19.87 2.50
CA GLN A 251 16.58 -19.96 3.80
C GLN A 251 16.35 -18.54 4.35
N VAL A 252 15.08 -18.15 4.45
CA VAL A 252 14.68 -16.79 4.82
C VAL A 252 13.90 -16.83 6.12
N THR A 253 14.41 -16.18 7.16
CA THR A 253 13.71 -16.02 8.44
C THR A 253 12.75 -14.84 8.42
N GLY A 254 11.89 -14.70 9.42
CA GLY A 254 10.97 -13.57 9.52
C GLY A 254 11.62 -12.22 9.68
N ASN A 255 12.79 -12.20 10.31
CA ASN A 255 13.56 -10.98 10.53
C ASN A 255 14.48 -10.66 9.36
N SER A 256 14.81 -11.64 8.52
CA SER A 256 15.63 -11.42 7.34
C SER A 256 14.89 -10.56 6.30
N PHE A 257 15.63 -9.59 5.75
CA PHE A 257 15.23 -8.95 4.51
C PHE A 257 15.35 -9.94 3.36
N PHE A 258 14.32 -9.96 2.51
CA PHE A 258 14.31 -10.67 1.23
C PHE A 258 13.31 -9.94 0.33
N GLN A 259 13.62 -9.83 -0.97
CA GLN A 259 12.80 -9.11 -1.95
C GLN A 259 11.34 -9.58 -1.88
N THR A 260 10.40 -8.63 -1.87
CA THR A 260 8.99 -8.88 -1.58
C THR A 260 8.12 -8.90 -2.80
#